data_AF-A0A1F4U2G6-F1
#
_entry.id   AF-A0A1F4U2G6-F1
#
_cell.length_a   1.000
_cell.length_b   1.000
_cell.length_c   1.000
_cell.angle_alpha   90.00
_cell.angle_beta   90.00
_cell.angle_gamma   90.00
#
_symmetry.space_group_name_H-M   'P 1'
#
loop_
_entity.id
_entity.type
_entity.pdbx_description
1 polymer ?
#
loop_
_entity_poly.entity_id
_entity_poly.type
_entity_poly.pdbx_seq_one_letter_code
_entity_poly.pdbx_strand_id
1 'polypeptide(L)'
;MRKSRVIAIPDKNLWKKHSFIAGVDEAGRGPLAGPVVACAVILPRNYYHAGIDDSKKLTPSKRDSLSKIIKKIAIAYQFGIIDSEKIDEINILQATKLAMFKAINELIPIPEIVLLDAVRLNDLSIPQIPIIKGDTLSLSIAAASILAKVKRDQIMHAYHQTYPQYGFNRHKGYPTKMHRERIKQHGPCAIHRKTFRLLASDSTL
;
A
#
# COMPACT_ATOMS: atom_id res chain seq x y z
N MET A 1 17.77 20.34 15.09
CA MET A 1 18.18 19.35 14.05
C MET A 1 17.52 18.00 14.35
N ARG A 2 16.56 17.54 13.54
CA ARG A 2 16.03 16.18 13.69
C ARG A 2 17.13 15.20 13.25
N LYS A 3 17.60 14.35 14.16
CA LYS A 3 18.48 13.22 13.82
C LYS A 3 17.81 12.47 12.66
N SER A 4 18.44 12.49 11.48
CA SER A 4 18.02 11.68 10.34
C SER A 4 18.00 10.23 10.81
N ARG A 5 16.80 9.65 10.98
CA ARG A 5 16.69 8.21 11.16
C ARG A 5 17.28 7.58 9.91
N VAL A 6 18.31 6.76 10.08
CA VAL A 6 18.91 6.03 8.97
C VAL A 6 17.93 4.94 8.57
N ILE A 7 17.11 5.23 7.56
CA ILE A 7 16.32 4.23 6.83
C ILE A 7 17.33 3.35 6.08
N ALA A 8 17.13 2.02 6.08
CA ALA A 8 17.96 0.96 5.44
C ALA A 8 18.91 0.15 6.34
N ILE A 9 18.82 0.23 7.68
CA ILE A 9 19.65 -0.63 8.55
C ILE A 9 19.37 -2.13 8.32
N PRO A 10 18.10 -2.60 8.25
CA PRO A 10 17.80 -3.99 7.95
C PRO A 10 18.29 -4.39 6.55
N ASP A 11 18.00 -3.58 5.53
CA ASP A 11 18.34 -3.84 4.13
C ASP A 11 19.86 -4.00 3.94
N LYS A 12 20.68 -3.11 4.52
CA LYS A 12 22.15 -3.15 4.39
C LYS A 12 22.77 -4.44 4.93
N ASN A 13 22.25 -4.96 6.04
CA ASN A 13 22.78 -6.20 6.60
C ASN A 13 22.37 -7.42 5.76
N LEU A 14 21.15 -7.43 5.25
CA LEU A 14 20.64 -8.52 4.42
C LEU A 14 21.28 -8.53 3.04
N TRP A 15 21.58 -7.37 2.46
CA TRP A 15 22.31 -7.26 1.20
C TRP A 15 23.71 -7.89 1.25
N LYS A 16 24.27 -8.20 2.43
CA LYS A 16 25.53 -8.95 2.52
C LYS A 16 25.37 -10.43 2.14
N LYS A 17 24.15 -10.97 2.30
CA LYS A 17 23.85 -12.40 2.15
C LYS A 17 22.86 -12.72 1.02
N HIS A 18 22.12 -11.71 0.56
CA HIS A 18 21.06 -11.88 -0.42
C HIS A 18 21.21 -10.92 -1.60
N SER A 19 21.03 -11.42 -2.82
CA SER A 19 21.09 -10.60 -4.04
C SER A 19 19.78 -9.87 -4.28
N PHE A 20 18.65 -10.56 -4.04
CA PHE A 20 17.32 -10.03 -4.28
C PHE A 20 16.50 -10.01 -2.99
N ILE A 21 16.29 -8.79 -2.47
CA ILE A 21 15.46 -8.52 -1.30
C ILE A 21 14.23 -7.76 -1.76
N ALA A 22 13.04 -8.29 -1.48
CA ALA A 22 11.80 -7.58 -1.75
C ALA A 22 11.29 -6.90 -0.47
N GLY A 23 10.99 -5.61 -0.55
CA GLY A 23 10.16 -4.92 0.44
C GLY A 23 8.71 -4.89 0.00
N VAL A 24 7.79 -5.07 0.94
CA VAL A 24 6.35 -5.18 0.66
C VAL A 24 5.56 -4.34 1.65
N ASP A 25 4.62 -3.56 1.13
CA ASP A 25 3.68 -2.74 1.90
C ASP A 25 2.36 -2.54 1.14
N GLU A 26 1.32 -2.09 1.83
CA GLU A 26 0.00 -1.84 1.29
C GLU A 26 -0.50 -0.39 1.44
N ALA A 27 -1.46 -0.04 0.59
CA ALA A 27 -2.32 1.12 0.74
C ALA A 27 -3.78 0.70 0.67
N GLY A 28 -4.62 1.34 1.49
CA GLY A 28 -6.07 1.23 1.34
C GLY A 28 -6.79 0.29 2.29
N ARG A 29 -6.26 0.02 3.49
CA ARG A 29 -7.00 -0.79 4.47
C ARG A 29 -8.18 -0.08 5.12
N GLY A 30 -8.00 1.16 5.56
CA GLY A 30 -9.04 1.94 6.26
C GLY A 30 -10.17 2.58 5.43
N PRO A 31 -10.05 2.82 4.11
CA PRO A 31 -11.13 3.39 3.30
C PRO A 31 -12.43 2.57 3.28
N LEU A 32 -13.56 3.27 3.14
CA LEU A 32 -14.89 2.69 2.95
C LEU A 32 -15.13 2.24 1.50
N ALA A 33 -14.29 2.65 0.56
CA ALA A 33 -14.45 2.38 -0.86
C ALA A 33 -13.12 2.15 -1.58
N GLY A 34 -13.19 1.39 -2.67
CA GLY A 34 -12.09 1.02 -3.54
C GLY A 34 -11.24 -0.14 -3.01
N PRO A 35 -10.19 -0.52 -3.75
CA PRO A 35 -9.39 -1.70 -3.45
C PRO A 35 -8.41 -1.46 -2.30
N VAL A 36 -7.86 -2.57 -1.81
CA VAL A 36 -6.54 -2.61 -1.17
C VAL A 36 -5.50 -2.91 -2.25
N VAL A 37 -4.39 -2.18 -2.21
CA VAL A 37 -3.28 -2.31 -3.17
C VAL A 37 -2.02 -2.59 -2.37
N ALA A 38 -1.36 -3.72 -2.63
CA ALA A 38 -0.02 -4.00 -2.15
C ALA A 38 0.99 -3.83 -3.28
N CYS A 39 2.23 -3.53 -2.93
CA CYS A 39 3.35 -3.53 -3.88
C CYS A 39 4.52 -4.31 -3.28
N ALA A 40 5.19 -5.10 -4.10
CA ALA A 40 6.49 -5.68 -3.80
C ALA A 40 7.56 -4.99 -4.65
N VAL A 41 8.71 -4.65 -4.06
CA VAL A 41 9.79 -3.90 -4.73
C VAL A 41 11.13 -4.52 -4.40
N ILE A 42 11.94 -4.81 -5.42
CA ILE A 42 13.36 -5.14 -5.30
C ILE A 42 14.18 -3.94 -5.76
N LEU A 43 14.96 -3.37 -4.84
CA LEU A 43 15.87 -2.26 -5.12
C LEU A 43 17.27 -2.78 -5.46
N PRO A 44 18.08 -2.02 -6.22
CA PRO A 44 19.49 -2.33 -6.41
C PRO A 44 20.24 -2.43 -5.08
N ARG A 45 21.21 -3.33 -5.02
CA ARG A 45 22.06 -3.51 -3.83
C ARG A 45 22.74 -2.20 -3.46
N ASN A 46 22.79 -1.90 -2.16
CA ASN A 46 23.36 -0.67 -1.60
C ASN A 46 22.68 0.63 -2.07
N TYR A 47 21.52 0.55 -2.74
CA TYR A 47 20.77 1.73 -3.12
C TYR A 47 20.35 2.51 -1.87
N TYR A 48 20.46 3.83 -1.96
CA TYR A 48 19.98 4.73 -0.92
C TYR A 48 19.49 6.01 -1.56
N HIS A 49 18.38 6.53 -1.05
CA HIS A 49 17.84 7.81 -1.47
C HIS A 49 17.19 8.51 -0.28
N ALA A 50 17.79 9.62 0.18
CA ALA A 50 17.39 10.31 1.40
C ALA A 50 15.93 10.81 1.41
N GLY A 51 15.32 10.99 0.23
CA GLY A 51 13.93 11.39 0.11
C GLY A 51 12.90 10.25 0.22
N ILE A 52 13.31 8.98 0.23
CA ILE A 52 12.39 7.85 0.41
C ILE A 52 12.18 7.64 1.90
N ASP A 53 10.95 7.79 2.36
CA ASP A 53 10.45 7.59 3.73
C ASP A 53 8.99 7.11 3.63
N ASP A 54 8.36 6.83 4.76
CA ASP A 54 6.94 6.49 4.88
C ASP A 54 6.07 7.42 4.01
N SER A 55 5.32 6.79 3.09
CA SER A 55 4.44 7.46 2.14
C SER A 55 3.47 8.45 2.79
N LYS A 56 3.05 8.22 4.04
CA LYS A 56 2.12 9.08 4.78
C LYS A 56 2.75 10.42 5.19
N LYS A 57 4.07 10.48 5.34
CA LYS A 57 4.81 11.70 5.67
C LYS A 57 5.12 12.58 4.46
N LEU A 58 4.95 12.04 3.26
CA LEU A 58 5.27 12.70 2.00
C LEU A 58 4.04 13.40 1.43
N THR A 59 4.27 14.58 0.84
CA THR A 59 3.22 15.27 0.06
C THR A 59 2.89 14.48 -1.21
N PRO A 60 1.68 14.62 -1.79
CA PRO A 60 1.31 13.92 -3.02
C PRO A 60 2.31 14.16 -4.17
N SER A 61 2.70 15.41 -4.43
CA SER A 61 3.68 15.76 -5.46
C SER A 61 5.04 15.08 -5.22
N LYS A 62 5.50 15.04 -3.96
CA LYS A 62 6.76 14.36 -3.62
C LYS A 62 6.65 12.85 -3.81
N ARG A 63 5.53 12.22 -3.44
CA ARG A 63 5.28 10.79 -3.70
C ARG A 63 5.27 10.48 -5.18
N ASP A 64 4.62 11.31 -6.01
CA ASP A 64 4.57 11.08 -7.46
C ASP A 64 5.96 11.16 -8.10
N SER A 65 6.76 12.15 -7.68
CA SER A 65 8.16 12.28 -8.10
C SER A 65 8.99 11.06 -7.67
N LEU A 66 8.91 10.65 -6.41
CA LEU A 66 9.63 9.49 -5.90
C LEU A 66 9.16 8.19 -6.54
N SER A 67 7.87 8.03 -6.83
CA SER A 67 7.34 6.85 -7.50
C SER A 67 7.96 6.67 -8.89
N LYS A 68 8.13 7.76 -9.65
CA LYS A 68 8.83 7.73 -10.94
C LYS A 68 10.29 7.30 -10.78
N ILE A 69 10.98 7.84 -9.78
CA ILE A 69 12.37 7.47 -9.47
C ILE A 69 12.46 5.99 -9.12
N ILE A 70 11.67 5.52 -8.15
CA ILE A 70 11.65 4.13 -7.69
C ILE A 70 11.38 3.17 -8.85
N LYS A 71 10.36 3.44 -9.68
CA LYS A 71 10.06 2.58 -10.84
C LYS A 71 11.19 2.50 -11.85
N LYS A 72 11.96 3.59 -12.02
CA LYS A 72 13.10 3.63 -12.94
C LYS A 72 14.30 2.84 -12.41
N ILE A 73 14.54 2.88 -11.10
CA ILE A 73 15.74 2.29 -10.49
C ILE A 73 15.52 0.88 -9.95
N ALA A 74 14.28 0.49 -9.66
CA ALA A 74 13.97 -0.81 -9.09
C ALA A 74 14.38 -1.90 -10.08
N ILE A 75 15.00 -2.96 -9.56
CA ILE A 75 15.28 -4.17 -10.35
C ILE A 75 13.95 -4.78 -10.79
N ALA A 76 12.99 -4.83 -9.88
CA ALA A 76 11.64 -5.30 -10.14
C ALA A 76 10.65 -4.63 -9.18
N TYR A 77 9.41 -4.47 -9.64
CA TYR A 77 8.29 -4.18 -8.77
C TYR A 77 7.02 -4.77 -9.34
N GLN A 78 6.07 -5.12 -8.48
CA GLN A 78 4.79 -5.66 -8.91
C GLN A 78 3.67 -5.24 -7.94
N PHE A 79 2.46 -5.13 -8.47
CA PHE A 79 1.28 -4.73 -7.70
C PHE A 79 0.33 -5.91 -7.52
N GLY A 80 -0.18 -6.07 -6.31
CA GLY A 80 -1.34 -6.91 -6.04
C GLY A 80 -2.52 -6.02 -5.69
N ILE A 81 -3.64 -6.20 -6.38
CA ILE A 81 -4.84 -5.37 -6.23
C ILE A 81 -6.02 -6.28 -5.94
N ILE A 82 -6.74 -6.00 -4.85
CA ILE A 82 -7.95 -6.73 -4.45
C ILE A 82 -9.07 -5.71 -4.28
N ASP A 83 -10.14 -5.89 -5.05
CA ASP A 83 -11.31 -5.01 -5.10
C ASP A 83 -12.19 -5.11 -3.85
N SER A 84 -13.19 -4.22 -3.76
CA SER A 84 -14.11 -4.14 -2.63
C SER A 84 -14.99 -5.38 -2.49
N GLU A 85 -15.36 -6.03 -3.60
CA GLU A 85 -16.19 -7.23 -3.59
C GLU A 85 -15.45 -8.39 -2.92
N LYS A 86 -14.21 -8.65 -3.34
CA LYS A 86 -13.38 -9.66 -2.68
C LYS A 86 -13.06 -9.28 -1.24
N ILE A 87 -12.83 -8.00 -0.93
CA ILE A 87 -12.64 -7.55 0.47
C ILE A 87 -13.86 -7.91 1.34
N ASP A 88 -15.07 -7.71 0.83
CA ASP A 88 -16.30 -8.04 1.55
C ASP A 88 -16.44 -9.56 1.75
N GLU A 89 -15.98 -10.38 0.80
CA GLU A 89 -16.02 -11.85 0.89
C GLU A 89 -15.04 -12.40 1.93
N ILE A 90 -13.79 -11.94 1.94
CA ILE A 90 -12.71 -12.57 2.73
C ILE A 90 -12.21 -11.74 3.90
N ASN A 91 -12.84 -10.58 4.18
CA ASN A 91 -12.40 -9.54 5.12
C ASN A 91 -11.10 -8.81 4.73
N ILE A 92 -10.90 -7.62 5.33
CA ILE A 92 -9.80 -6.73 4.97
C ILE A 92 -8.41 -7.27 5.31
N LEU A 93 -8.27 -8.08 6.37
CA LEU A 93 -6.98 -8.64 6.74
C LEU A 93 -6.54 -9.68 5.70
N GLN A 94 -7.43 -10.60 5.32
CA GLN A 94 -7.09 -11.61 4.31
C GLN A 94 -6.94 -11.00 2.92
N ALA A 95 -7.77 -10.02 2.55
CA ALA A 95 -7.60 -9.28 1.30
C ALA A 95 -6.26 -8.56 1.22
N THR A 96 -5.77 -8.00 2.33
CA THR A 96 -4.43 -7.41 2.40
C THR A 96 -3.35 -8.46 2.16
N LYS A 97 -3.43 -9.61 2.86
CA LYS A 97 -2.47 -10.71 2.68
C LYS A 97 -2.48 -11.25 1.25
N LEU A 98 -3.67 -11.40 0.65
CA LEU A 98 -3.84 -11.85 -0.72
C LEU A 98 -3.24 -10.85 -1.72
N ALA A 99 -3.42 -9.55 -1.50
CA ALA A 99 -2.78 -8.51 -2.31
C ALA A 99 -1.24 -8.62 -2.22
N MET A 100 -0.68 -8.76 -1.02
CA MET A 100 0.77 -8.93 -0.83
C MET A 100 1.29 -10.20 -1.52
N PHE A 101 0.58 -11.32 -1.36
CA PHE A 101 0.93 -12.60 -1.96
C PHE A 101 0.96 -12.52 -3.50
N LYS A 102 -0.07 -11.92 -4.12
CA LYS A 102 -0.09 -11.66 -5.57
C LYS A 102 1.11 -10.82 -6.02
N ALA A 103 1.40 -9.73 -5.30
CA ALA A 103 2.52 -8.85 -5.62
C ALA A 103 3.87 -9.58 -5.57
N ILE A 104 4.06 -10.48 -4.60
CA ILE A 104 5.31 -11.24 -4.44
C ILE A 104 5.47 -12.32 -5.51
N ASN A 105 4.41 -13.08 -5.80
CA ASN A 105 4.51 -14.23 -6.72
C ASN A 105 4.68 -13.84 -8.19
N GLU A 106 4.23 -12.65 -8.56
CA GLU A 106 4.41 -12.12 -9.91
C GLU A 106 5.74 -11.35 -10.08
N LEU A 107 6.56 -11.26 -9.02
CA LEU A 107 7.81 -10.50 -9.02
C LEU A 107 8.94 -11.33 -9.66
N ILE A 108 9.58 -10.76 -10.70
CA ILE A 108 10.72 -11.38 -11.38
C ILE A 108 11.89 -10.37 -11.39
N PRO A 109 13.09 -10.74 -10.89
CA PRO A 109 13.48 -12.05 -10.36
C PRO A 109 12.79 -12.41 -9.05
N ILE A 110 12.71 -13.72 -8.76
CA ILE A 110 12.14 -14.24 -7.51
C ILE A 110 13.01 -13.75 -6.34
N PRO A 111 12.43 -13.11 -5.30
CA PRO A 111 13.21 -12.64 -4.17
C PRO A 111 13.71 -13.81 -3.32
N GLU A 112 14.92 -13.69 -2.78
CA GLU A 112 15.49 -14.65 -1.84
C GLU A 112 14.93 -14.46 -0.41
N ILE A 113 14.50 -13.24 -0.11
CA ILE A 113 13.90 -12.87 1.17
C ILE A 113 12.93 -11.69 1.01
N VAL A 114 11.84 -11.71 1.77
CA VAL A 114 10.79 -10.70 1.75
C VAL A 114 10.73 -9.96 3.09
N LEU A 115 10.67 -8.63 3.05
CA LEU A 115 10.48 -7.75 4.20
C LEU A 115 9.04 -7.22 4.19
N LEU A 116 8.29 -7.44 5.27
CA LEU A 116 6.86 -7.08 5.38
C LEU A 116 6.67 -6.09 6.54
N ASP A 117 5.80 -5.09 6.38
CA ASP A 117 5.39 -4.24 7.51
C ASP A 117 4.37 -4.98 8.41
N ALA A 118 4.82 -5.41 9.58
CA ALA A 118 4.00 -5.96 10.67
C ALA A 118 2.98 -7.08 10.31
N VAL A 119 3.20 -7.85 9.23
CA VAL A 119 2.34 -8.96 8.80
C VAL A 119 3.17 -10.20 8.44
N ARG A 120 2.59 -11.39 8.64
CA ARG A 120 3.13 -12.68 8.16
C ARG A 120 2.19 -13.33 7.14
N LEU A 121 2.77 -13.85 6.07
CA LEU A 121 2.09 -14.62 5.03
C LEU A 121 2.40 -16.11 5.25
N ASN A 122 1.43 -16.89 5.73
CA ASN A 122 1.68 -18.27 6.15
C ASN A 122 2.04 -19.19 4.98
N ASP A 123 1.45 -18.94 3.80
CA ASP A 123 1.59 -19.81 2.62
C ASP A 123 2.72 -19.36 1.66
N LEU A 124 3.61 -18.48 2.13
CA LEU A 124 4.75 -18.02 1.32
C LEU A 124 5.95 -18.94 1.56
N SER A 125 6.44 -19.57 0.48
CA SER A 125 7.63 -20.43 0.50
C SER A 125 8.94 -19.66 0.67
N ILE A 126 8.92 -18.37 0.33
CA ILE A 126 10.08 -17.47 0.42
C ILE A 126 10.28 -17.05 1.88
N PRO A 127 11.53 -17.08 2.39
CA PRO A 127 11.85 -16.55 3.71
C PRO A 127 11.32 -15.11 3.89
N GLN A 128 10.72 -14.84 5.05
CA GLN A 128 10.11 -13.55 5.34
C GLN A 128 10.56 -12.99 6.69
N ILE A 129 10.79 -11.69 6.75
CA ILE A 129 11.09 -10.95 7.96
C ILE A 129 10.00 -9.89 8.17
N PRO A 130 9.09 -10.09 9.14
CA PRO A 130 8.19 -9.04 9.55
C PRO A 130 8.97 -7.96 10.31
N ILE A 131 8.80 -6.70 9.93
CA ILE A 131 9.43 -5.54 10.57
C ILE A 131 8.33 -4.65 11.12
N ILE A 132 8.37 -4.35 12.42
CA ILE A 132 7.45 -3.39 13.04
C ILE A 132 7.87 -1.98 12.63
N LYS A 133 6.96 -1.20 12.02
CA LYS A 133 7.25 0.13 11.43
C LYS A 133 8.26 0.02 10.27
N GLY A 134 8.09 -1.01 9.46
CA GLY A 134 8.97 -1.37 8.36
C GLY A 134 9.15 -0.23 7.37
N ASP A 135 8.10 0.53 7.08
CA ASP A 135 8.10 1.72 6.22
C ASP A 135 9.06 2.83 6.68
N THR A 136 9.40 2.88 7.97
CA THR A 136 10.37 3.84 8.53
C THR A 136 11.77 3.28 8.78
N LEU A 137 11.94 1.96 8.66
CA LEU A 137 13.20 1.28 8.99
C LEU A 137 13.86 0.66 7.75
N SER A 138 13.05 0.19 6.80
CA SER A 138 13.49 -0.45 5.58
C SER A 138 13.21 0.43 4.37
N LEU A 139 14.24 0.62 3.55
CA LEU A 139 14.13 1.40 2.31
C LEU A 139 13.25 0.67 1.29
N SER A 140 13.35 -0.66 1.23
CA SER A 140 12.56 -1.47 0.31
C SER A 140 11.07 -1.42 0.68
N ILE A 141 10.72 -1.51 1.98
CA ILE A 141 9.32 -1.35 2.43
C ILE A 141 8.83 0.08 2.18
N ALA A 142 9.65 1.10 2.49
CA ALA A 142 9.31 2.49 2.22
C ALA A 142 9.02 2.73 0.72
N ALA A 143 9.85 2.16 -0.17
CA ALA A 143 9.64 2.25 -1.61
C ALA A 143 8.33 1.58 -2.05
N ALA A 144 8.03 0.38 -1.53
CA ALA A 144 6.77 -0.32 -1.75
C ALA A 144 5.56 0.50 -1.27
N SER A 145 5.65 1.14 -0.09
CA SER A 145 4.60 2.00 0.46
C SER A 145 4.24 3.15 -0.49
N ILE A 146 5.26 3.79 -1.06
CA ILE A 146 5.09 4.91 -2.00
C ILE A 146 4.41 4.42 -3.28
N LEU A 147 4.89 3.31 -3.86
CA LEU A 147 4.32 2.77 -5.08
C LEU A 147 2.86 2.33 -4.88
N ALA A 148 2.56 1.58 -3.81
CA ALA A 148 1.22 1.14 -3.46
C ALA A 148 0.29 2.34 -3.29
N LYS A 149 0.73 3.38 -2.56
CA LYS A 149 -0.04 4.60 -2.33
C LYS A 149 -0.34 5.36 -3.61
N VAL A 150 0.67 5.59 -4.46
CA VAL A 150 0.49 6.31 -5.73
C VAL A 150 -0.44 5.52 -6.67
N LYS A 151 -0.24 4.21 -6.81
CA LYS A 151 -1.11 3.37 -7.64
C LYS A 151 -2.56 3.38 -7.15
N ARG A 152 -2.77 3.28 -5.84
CA ARG A 152 -4.12 3.35 -5.27
C ARG A 152 -4.77 4.72 -5.51
N ASP A 153 -4.05 5.80 -5.29
CA ASP A 153 -4.60 7.15 -5.51
C ASP A 153 -4.99 7.37 -6.98
N GLN A 154 -4.22 6.84 -7.94
CA GLN A 154 -4.57 6.81 -9.36
C GLN A 154 -5.87 6.05 -9.64
N ILE A 155 -6.04 4.86 -9.03
CA ILE A 155 -7.29 4.08 -9.15
C ILE A 155 -8.48 4.87 -8.61
N MET A 156 -8.34 5.53 -7.45
CA MET A 156 -9.42 6.34 -6.89
C MET A 156 -9.73 7.59 -7.74
N HIS A 157 -8.74 8.14 -8.45
CA HIS A 157 -8.98 9.19 -9.45
C HIS A 157 -9.77 8.67 -10.65
N ALA A 158 -9.48 7.47 -11.14
CA ALA A 158 -10.25 6.85 -12.21
C ALA A 158 -11.70 6.60 -11.77
N TYR A 159 -11.90 6.06 -10.56
CA TYR A 159 -13.26 5.88 -10.02
C TYR A 159 -14.03 7.18 -9.84
N HIS A 160 -13.36 8.31 -9.60
CA HIS A 160 -14.05 9.59 -9.57
C HIS A 160 -14.64 9.98 -10.93
N GLN A 161 -14.01 9.58 -12.05
CA GLN A 161 -14.58 9.83 -13.37
C GLN A 161 -15.86 9.02 -13.58
N THR A 162 -15.91 7.78 -13.07
CA THR A 162 -17.11 6.93 -13.12
C THR A 162 -18.18 7.35 -12.13
N TYR A 163 -17.78 7.82 -10.95
CA TYR A 163 -18.66 8.17 -9.83
C TYR A 163 -18.37 9.60 -9.32
N PRO A 164 -18.60 10.64 -10.14
CA PRO A 164 -18.20 12.00 -9.83
C PRO A 164 -18.87 12.55 -8.56
N GLN A 165 -20.10 12.12 -8.27
CA GLN A 165 -20.90 12.59 -7.14
C GLN A 165 -20.27 12.27 -5.77
N TYR A 166 -19.39 11.28 -5.67
CA TYR A 166 -18.77 10.90 -4.39
C TYR A 166 -17.52 11.70 -4.05
N GLY A 167 -16.79 12.24 -5.03
CA GLY A 167 -15.54 12.98 -4.77
C GLY A 167 -14.33 12.13 -4.39
N PHE A 168 -14.23 10.90 -4.92
CA PHE A 168 -13.13 9.97 -4.65
C PHE A 168 -11.73 10.51 -4.97
N ASN A 169 -11.61 11.48 -5.88
CA ASN A 169 -10.38 12.20 -6.17
C ASN A 169 -9.86 13.05 -4.99
N ARG A 170 -10.69 13.36 -3.98
CA ARG A 170 -10.29 14.16 -2.82
C ARG A 170 -9.96 13.28 -1.63
N HIS A 171 -10.94 12.55 -1.12
CA HIS A 171 -10.81 11.74 0.10
C HIS A 171 -10.35 10.31 -0.15
N LYS A 172 -10.16 9.86 -1.41
CA LYS A 172 -9.64 8.53 -1.77
C LYS A 172 -10.41 7.35 -1.14
N GLY A 173 -11.70 7.54 -0.86
CA GLY A 173 -12.56 6.57 -0.20
C GLY A 173 -12.45 6.53 1.34
N TYR A 174 -11.59 7.33 1.98
CA TYR A 174 -11.50 7.40 3.45
C TYR A 174 -12.81 7.91 4.07
N PRO A 175 -13.14 7.54 5.33
CA PRO A 175 -14.38 7.89 6.02
C PRO A 175 -14.43 9.36 6.48
N THR A 176 -14.18 10.31 5.57
CA THR A 176 -14.28 11.75 5.86
C THR A 176 -15.75 12.16 5.98
N LYS A 177 -16.01 13.31 6.61
CA LYS A 177 -17.35 13.91 6.69
C LYS A 177 -17.98 14.02 5.29
N MET A 178 -17.25 14.60 4.34
CA MET A 178 -17.67 14.69 2.93
C MET A 178 -18.07 13.33 2.36
N HIS A 179 -17.26 12.29 2.55
CA HIS A 179 -17.56 10.98 1.97
C HIS A 179 -18.85 10.38 2.54
N ARG A 180 -19.04 10.45 3.86
CA ARG A 180 -20.26 9.95 4.51
C ARG A 180 -21.50 10.74 4.11
N GLU A 181 -21.39 12.05 3.93
CA GLU A 181 -22.48 12.87 3.40
C GLU A 181 -22.86 12.45 1.97
N ARG A 182 -21.87 12.17 1.10
CA ARG A 182 -22.14 11.65 -0.26
C ARG A 182 -22.81 10.28 -0.25
N ILE A 183 -22.39 9.39 0.64
CA ILE A 183 -23.05 8.08 0.82
C ILE A 183 -24.49 8.28 1.30
N LYS A 184 -24.74 9.18 2.26
CA LYS A 184 -26.10 9.49 2.75
C LYS A 184 -26.99 10.05 1.64
N GLN A 185 -26.45 10.90 0.78
CA GLN A 185 -27.20 11.55 -0.30
C GLN A 185 -27.49 10.62 -1.49
N HIS A 186 -26.54 9.77 -1.87
CA HIS A 186 -26.60 9.00 -3.12
C HIS A 186 -26.69 7.47 -2.93
N GLY A 187 -26.67 7.00 -1.69
CA GLY A 187 -26.48 5.59 -1.37
C GLY A 187 -25.05 5.09 -1.67
N PRO A 188 -24.68 3.86 -1.30
CA PRO A 188 -23.40 3.27 -1.68
C PRO A 188 -23.40 2.85 -3.16
N CYS A 189 -22.31 3.16 -3.88
CA CYS A 189 -22.04 2.61 -5.22
C CYS A 189 -21.23 1.29 -5.18
N ALA A 190 -21.02 0.67 -6.35
CA ALA A 190 -20.41 -0.65 -6.53
C ALA A 190 -19.02 -0.83 -5.86
N ILE A 191 -18.25 0.24 -5.72
CA ILE A 191 -16.90 0.16 -5.14
C ILE A 191 -16.85 0.35 -3.62
N HIS A 192 -18.00 0.56 -2.96
CA HIS A 192 -18.05 0.61 -1.50
C HIS A 192 -17.92 -0.80 -0.91
N ARG A 193 -17.21 -0.90 0.22
CA ARG A 193 -17.05 -2.11 1.01
C ARG A 193 -18.26 -2.24 1.91
N LYS A 194 -19.22 -3.07 1.52
CA LYS A 194 -20.54 -3.17 2.16
C LYS A 194 -20.47 -3.77 3.57
N THR A 195 -19.40 -4.51 3.87
CA THR A 195 -19.15 -5.05 5.22
C THR A 195 -18.57 -4.02 6.19
N PHE A 196 -18.14 -2.85 5.71
CA PHE A 196 -17.65 -1.76 6.55
C PHE A 196 -18.81 -0.89 7.03
N ARG A 197 -18.62 -0.21 8.17
CA ARG A 197 -19.59 0.77 8.69
C ARG A 197 -19.61 2.05 7.84
N LEU A 198 -20.45 2.06 6.79
CA LEU A 198 -20.55 3.14 5.81
C LEU A 198 -21.15 4.44 6.35
N LEU A 199 -22.20 4.34 7.15
CA LEU A 199 -22.79 5.43 7.91
C LEU A 199 -22.59 5.17 9.41
N ALA A 200 -22.47 6.22 10.22
CA ALA A 200 -22.63 6.02 11.65
C ALA A 200 -24.03 5.46 11.88
N SER A 201 -24.17 4.42 12.71
CA SER A 201 -25.49 4.05 13.21
C SER A 201 -26.08 5.29 13.85
N ASP A 202 -27.30 5.68 13.44
CA ASP A 202 -28.01 6.74 14.12
C ASP A 202 -28.04 6.38 15.61
N SER A 203 -27.40 7.20 16.43
CA SER A 203 -27.57 7.17 17.88
C SER A 203 -28.98 7.68 18.17
N THR A 204 -29.93 6.77 18.02
CA THR A 204 -31.28 6.72 18.60
C THR A 204 -31.29 5.35 19.28
N LEU A 205 -31.12 5.23 20.60
CA LEU A 205 -31.72 5.94 21.74
C LEU A 205 -30.71 6.11 22.88
#